data_AF-A0A955Z807-F1
#
_entry.id   AF-A0A955Z807-F1
#
_cell.length_a   1.000
_cell.length_b   1.000
_cell.length_c   1.000
_cell.angle_alpha   90.00
_cell.angle_beta   90.00
_cell.angle_gamma   90.00
#
_symmetry.space_group_name_H-M   'P 1'
#
loop_
_entity.id
_entity.type
_entity.pdbx_description
1 polymer ?
#
loop_
_entity_poly.entity_id
_entity_poly.type
_entity_poly.pdbx_seq_one_letter_code
_entity_poly.pdbx_strand_id
1 'polypeptide(L)'
;QLGERSATSRYLIITILCACGFLVIKYFEYTHKFHAGLLPGHYFHPHADHIKGGTSLPASGASFFAIYFMMTGVHGVHVIVGIGVLIWILMRNMRGDFSREYFTPVDVTALYWHLVDLVWIYLFPLLYLI
;
A
#
# COMPACT_ATOMS: atom_id res chain seq x y z
N GLN A 1 -23.23 4.13 -17.18
CA GLN A 1 -22.30 5.23 -16.85
C GLN A 1 -22.10 6.09 -18.10
N LEU A 2 -22.41 7.38 -18.01
CA LEU A 2 -22.36 8.33 -19.14
C LEU A 2 -20.91 8.46 -19.62
N GLY A 3 -20.68 8.28 -20.93
CA GLY A 3 -19.37 8.18 -21.59
C GLY A 3 -18.51 9.45 -21.59
N GLU A 4 -18.44 10.16 -20.46
CA GLU A 4 -17.63 11.35 -20.28
C GLU A 4 -16.19 10.96 -19.92
N ARG A 5 -15.39 10.71 -20.98
CA ARG A 5 -13.96 10.36 -20.87
C ARG A 5 -13.16 11.30 -19.96
N SER A 6 -13.51 12.58 -19.94
CA SER A 6 -12.88 13.60 -19.10
C SER A 6 -13.17 13.41 -17.60
N ALA A 7 -14.41 13.04 -17.25
CA ALA A 7 -14.79 12.77 -15.87
C ALA A 7 -14.11 11.50 -15.34
N THR A 8 -14.10 10.41 -16.13
CA THR A 8 -13.41 9.16 -15.77
C THR A 8 -11.90 9.38 -15.57
N SER A 9 -11.25 10.11 -16.47
CA SER A 9 -9.83 10.46 -16.30
C SER A 9 -9.57 11.24 -15.02
N ARG A 10 -10.42 12.21 -14.67
CA ARG A 10 -10.27 13.00 -13.45
C ARG A 10 -10.36 12.13 -12.20
N TYR A 11 -11.33 11.22 -12.13
CA TYR A 11 -11.45 10.32 -10.98
C TYR A 11 -10.26 9.37 -10.85
N LEU A 12 -9.78 8.79 -11.96
CA LEU A 12 -8.59 7.94 -11.97
C LEU A 12 -7.33 8.69 -11.49
N ILE A 13 -7.15 9.94 -11.94
CA ILE A 13 -6.01 10.77 -11.49
C ILE A 13 -6.10 11.02 -9.98
N ILE A 14 -7.28 11.34 -9.45
CA ILE A 14 -7.47 11.55 -8.02
C ILE A 14 -7.12 10.28 -7.24
N THR A 15 -7.57 9.11 -7.68
CA THR A 15 -7.24 7.82 -7.04
C THR A 15 -5.73 7.56 -7.04
N ILE A 16 -5.04 7.81 -8.15
CA ILE A 16 -3.58 7.65 -8.26
C ILE A 16 -2.86 8.61 -7.31
N LEU A 17 -3.30 9.88 -7.21
CA LEU A 17 -2.68 10.85 -6.29
C LEU A 17 -2.86 10.44 -4.83
N CYS A 18 -4.04 9.99 -4.43
CA CYS A 18 -4.29 9.47 -3.09
C CYS A 18 -3.41 8.25 -2.78
N ALA A 19 -3.29 7.32 -3.74
CA ALA A 19 -2.45 6.13 -3.62
C ALA A 19 -0.96 6.48 -3.45
N CYS A 20 -0.46 7.41 -4.26
CA CYS A 20 0.90 7.90 -4.14
C CYS A 20 1.13 8.57 -2.78
N GLY A 21 0.19 9.38 -2.30
CA GLY A 21 0.26 9.99 -0.96
C GLY A 21 0.36 8.95 0.16
N PHE A 22 -0.46 7.90 0.08
CA PHE A 22 -0.41 6.77 1.02
C PHE A 22 0.96 6.06 0.99
N LEU A 23 1.51 5.79 -0.20
CA LEU A 23 2.83 5.18 -0.36
C LEU A 23 3.96 6.06 0.20
N VAL A 24 3.89 7.38 0.01
CA VAL A 24 4.88 8.33 0.53
C VAL A 24 4.88 8.32 2.05
N ILE A 25 3.71 8.38 2.68
CA ILE A 25 3.59 8.30 4.15
C ILE A 25 4.18 6.98 4.64
N LYS A 26 3.85 5.87 3.98
CA LYS A 26 4.40 4.55 4.33
C LYS A 26 5.89 4.45 4.12
N TYR A 27 6.43 5.03 3.07
CA TYR A 27 7.87 5.09 2.83
C TYR A 27 8.61 5.83 3.95
N PHE A 28 8.09 6.99 4.39
CA PHE A 28 8.66 7.72 5.51
C PHE A 28 8.56 6.95 6.82
N GLU A 29 7.41 6.31 7.09
CA GLU A 29 7.21 5.47 8.28
C GLU A 29 8.17 4.27 8.31
N TYR A 30 8.37 3.61 7.15
CA TYR A 30 9.30 2.50 7.00
C TYR A 30 10.74 2.96 7.19
N THR A 31 11.13 4.09 6.59
CA THR A 31 12.49 4.65 6.72
C THR A 31 12.81 5.01 8.18
N HIS A 32 11.84 5.58 8.90
CA HIS A 32 12.00 5.87 10.33
C HIS A 32 12.18 4.57 11.16
N LYS A 33 11.47 3.49 10.81
CA LYS A 33 11.60 2.16 11.44
C LYS A 33 12.91 1.44 11.08
N PHE A 34 13.44 1.67 9.87
CA PHE A 34 14.76 1.22 9.43
C PHE A 34 15.88 1.91 10.21
N HIS A 35 15.78 3.21 10.40
CA HIS A 35 16.76 3.99 11.17
C HIS A 35 16.68 3.69 12.68
N ALA A 36 15.52 3.25 13.17
CA ALA A 36 15.33 2.79 14.55
C ALA A 36 15.84 1.36 14.82
N GLY A 37 16.35 0.64 13.81
CA GLY A 37 16.90 -0.72 13.96
C GLY A 37 15.85 -1.83 14.18
N LEU A 38 14.57 -1.55 13.97
CA LEU A 38 13.44 -2.48 14.18
C LEU A 38 13.21 -3.40 12.97
N LEU A 39 14.29 -3.92 12.37
CA LEU A 39 14.22 -4.73 11.16
C LEU A 39 13.81 -6.18 11.44
N PRO A 40 13.07 -6.82 10.52
CA PRO A 40 12.63 -8.20 10.69
C PRO A 40 13.81 -9.18 10.60
N GLY A 41 13.86 -10.15 11.52
CA GLY A 41 14.82 -11.26 11.51
C GLY A 41 16.19 -10.90 12.09
N HIS A 42 17.27 -11.30 11.39
CA HIS A 42 18.66 -11.26 11.91
C HIS A 42 19.21 -9.84 12.15
N TYR A 43 18.54 -8.80 11.64
CA TYR A 43 18.91 -7.39 11.81
C TYR A 43 18.08 -6.64 12.85
N PHE A 44 17.36 -7.36 13.71
CA PHE A 44 16.68 -6.78 14.87
C PHE A 44 17.73 -6.32 15.89
N HIS A 45 18.29 -5.13 15.65
CA HIS A 45 19.19 -4.44 16.57
C HIS A 45 18.37 -3.30 17.20
N PRO A 46 17.67 -3.53 18.32
CA PRO A 46 17.10 -2.43 19.05
C PRO A 46 18.25 -1.52 19.45
N HIS A 47 18.42 -0.38 18.78
CA HIS A 47 19.31 0.65 19.30
C HIS A 47 18.75 1.04 20.67
N ALA A 48 19.58 0.82 21.69
CA ALA A 48 19.27 0.80 23.11
C ALA A 48 18.83 2.16 23.69
N ASP A 49 18.39 3.10 22.85
CA ASP A 49 18.05 4.46 23.26
C ASP A 49 16.56 4.64 23.58
N HIS A 50 15.70 3.70 23.14
CA HIS A 50 14.26 3.70 23.47
C HIS A 50 13.81 2.55 24.38
N ILE A 51 14.68 1.58 24.68
CA ILE A 51 14.40 0.57 25.71
C ILE A 51 14.99 1.08 27.02
N LYS A 52 14.16 1.65 27.89
CA LYS A 52 14.51 1.82 29.31
C LYS A 52 14.70 0.43 29.93
N GLY A 53 15.94 -0.07 29.89
CA GLY A 53 16.35 -1.34 30.47
C GLY A 53 16.90 -2.28 29.40
N GLY A 54 18.22 -2.48 29.37
CA GLY A 54 18.94 -3.30 28.38
C GLY A 54 18.62 -4.79 28.41
N THR A 55 17.37 -5.16 28.19
CA THR A 55 16.90 -6.53 27.99
C THR A 55 16.50 -6.69 26.52
N SER A 56 17.05 -7.71 25.87
CA SER A 56 16.57 -8.18 24.57
C SER A 56 15.05 -8.35 24.62
N LEU A 57 14.33 -7.75 23.67
CA LEU A 57 12.88 -7.94 23.54
C LEU A 57 12.54 -9.44 23.54
N PRO A 58 11.48 -9.88 24.23
CA PRO A 58 11.06 -11.28 24.21
C PRO A 58 10.82 -11.75 22.77
N ALA A 59 11.05 -13.03 22.47
CA ALA A 59 10.92 -13.61 21.13
C ALA A 59 9.55 -13.33 20.46
N SER A 60 8.52 -13.05 21.26
CA SER A 60 7.21 -12.59 20.81
C SER A 60 7.24 -11.24 20.07
N GLY A 61 8.07 -10.28 20.50
CA GLY A 61 8.19 -8.96 19.87
C GLY A 61 8.88 -9.03 18.51
N ALA A 62 9.97 -9.81 18.41
CA ALA A 62 10.66 -10.04 17.14
C ALA A 62 9.76 -10.74 16.11
N SER A 63 8.95 -11.70 16.56
CA SER A 63 7.98 -12.41 15.71
C SER A 63 6.85 -11.51 15.22
N PHE A 64 6.34 -10.63 16.08
CA PHE A 64 5.34 -9.62 15.72
C PHE A 64 5.86 -8.68 14.64
N PHE A 65 7.05 -8.10 14.80
CA PHE A 65 7.66 -7.25 13.78
C PHE A 65 7.95 -8.02 12.49
N ALA A 66 8.41 -9.27 12.55
CA ALA A 66 8.60 -10.09 11.35
C ALA A 66 7.30 -10.27 10.55
N ILE A 67 6.20 -10.62 11.21
CA ILE A 67 4.88 -10.79 10.56
C ILE A 67 4.35 -9.44 10.05
N TYR A 68 4.50 -8.38 10.84
CA TYR A 68 4.14 -7.01 10.46
C TYR A 68 4.81 -6.59 9.16
N PHE A 69 6.14 -6.73 9.06
CA PHE A 69 6.93 -6.37 7.88
C PHE A 69 6.56 -7.24 6.68
N MET A 70 6.30 -8.53 6.87
CA MET A 70 5.91 -9.44 5.81
C MET A 70 4.53 -9.10 5.24
N MET A 71 3.52 -8.93 6.11
CA MET A 71 2.14 -8.59 5.70
C MET A 71 2.05 -7.20 5.07
N THR A 72 2.65 -6.17 5.71
CA THR A 72 2.62 -4.80 5.19
C THR A 72 3.50 -4.64 3.95
N GLY A 73 4.62 -5.35 3.85
CA GLY A 73 5.50 -5.37 2.70
C GLY A 73 4.83 -5.99 1.47
N VAL A 74 4.24 -7.18 1.61
CA VAL A 74 3.48 -7.83 0.52
C VAL A 74 2.32 -6.93 0.08
N HIS A 75 1.59 -6.34 1.02
CA HIS A 75 0.53 -5.40 0.70
C HIS A 75 1.04 -4.17 -0.07
N GLY A 76 2.15 -3.57 0.36
CA GLY A 76 2.79 -2.44 -0.33
C GLY A 76 3.16 -2.77 -1.78
N VAL A 77 3.66 -3.99 -2.04
CA VAL A 77 3.93 -4.46 -3.41
C VAL A 77 2.63 -4.53 -4.24
N HIS A 78 1.53 -5.02 -3.68
CA HIS A 78 0.23 -5.05 -4.37
C HIS A 78 -0.30 -3.65 -4.69
N VAL A 79 -0.14 -2.69 -3.78
CA VAL A 79 -0.51 -1.28 -4.01
C VAL A 79 0.30 -0.70 -5.18
N ILE A 80 1.62 -0.94 -5.22
CA ILE A 80 2.48 -0.48 -6.33
C ILE A 80 2.03 -1.08 -7.68
N VAL A 81 1.74 -2.38 -7.71
CA VAL A 81 1.22 -3.05 -8.91
C VAL A 81 -0.12 -2.44 -9.32
N GLY A 82 -1.03 -2.20 -8.37
CA GLY A 82 -2.32 -1.56 -8.63
C GLY A 82 -2.20 -0.16 -9.21
N ILE A 83 -1.27 0.67 -8.71
CA ILE A 83 -0.99 1.99 -9.27
C ILE A 83 -0.50 1.87 -10.71
N GLY A 84 0.37 0.89 -11.00
CA GLY A 84 0.83 0.60 -12.35
C GLY A 84 -0.31 0.26 -13.31
N VAL A 85 -1.25 -0.59 -12.88
CA VAL A 85 -2.44 -0.94 -13.69
C VAL A 85 -3.37 0.26 -13.88
N LEU A 86 -3.58 1.08 -12.84
CA LEU A 86 -4.38 2.31 -12.94
C LEU A 86 -3.77 3.32 -13.92
N ILE A 87 -2.44 3.52 -13.88
CA ILE A 87 -1.71 4.38 -14.83
C ILE A 87 -1.84 3.80 -16.24
N TRP A 88 -1.71 2.49 -16.41
CA TRP A 88 -1.86 1.84 -17.71
C TRP A 88 -3.25 2.06 -18.31
N ILE A 89 -4.31 1.94 -17.50
CA ILE A 89 -5.68 2.24 -17.92
C ILE A 89 -5.86 3.73 -18.21
N LEU A 90 -5.31 4.63 -17.39
CA LEU A 90 -5.39 6.07 -17.63
C LEU A 90 -4.75 6.44 -18.99
N MET A 91 -3.57 5.90 -19.30
CA MET A 91 -2.90 6.12 -20.58
C MET A 91 -3.75 5.59 -21.75
N ARG A 92 -4.38 4.42 -21.60
CA ARG A 92 -5.27 3.85 -22.62
C ARG A 92 -6.56 4.65 -22.78
N ASN A 93 -7.07 5.25 -21.70
CA ASN A 93 -8.23 6.14 -21.75
C ASN A 93 -7.92 7.45 -22.48
N MET A 94 -6.73 8.02 -22.25
CA MET A 94 -6.27 9.22 -22.95
C MET A 94 -6.04 8.99 -24.45
N ARG A 95 -5.68 7.77 -24.86
CA ARG A 95 -5.53 7.37 -26.28
C ARG A 95 -6.87 7.20 -27.01
N GLY A 96 -8.00 7.23 -26.31
CA GLY A 96 -9.33 7.13 -26.92
C GLY A 96 -9.78 5.72 -27.28
N ASP A 97 -9.02 4.69 -26.89
CA ASP A 97 -9.27 3.27 -27.18
C ASP A 97 -10.48 2.68 -26.43
N PHE A 98 -11.06 3.40 -25.46
CA PHE A 98 -12.27 2.96 -24.78
C PHE A 98 -13.52 3.44 -25.53
N SER A 99 -14.10 2.51 -26.29
CA SER A 99 -15.48 2.55 -26.77
C SER A 99 -16.45 2.20 -25.63
N ARG A 100 -17.70 2.69 -25.71
CA ARG A 100 -18.80 2.47 -24.73
C ARG A 100 -19.08 0.98 -24.42
N GLU A 101 -18.56 0.08 -25.24
CA GLU A 101 -18.79 -1.37 -25.18
C GLU A 101 -17.62 -2.14 -24.51
N TYR A 102 -16.47 -1.50 -24.28
CA TYR A 102 -15.24 -2.15 -23.78
C TYR A 102 -14.78 -1.55 -22.43
N PHE A 103 -15.67 -1.53 -21.44
CA PHE A 103 -15.40 -1.02 -20.07
C PHE A 103 -14.93 -2.10 -19.09
N THR A 104 -14.98 -3.38 -19.47
CA THR A 104 -14.56 -4.53 -18.66
C THR A 104 -13.18 -4.37 -18.00
N PRO A 105 -12.14 -3.84 -18.68
CA PRO A 105 -10.82 -3.68 -18.06
C PRO A 105 -10.82 -2.65 -16.91
N VAL A 106 -11.64 -1.61 -17.02
CA VAL A 106 -11.77 -0.55 -16.00
C VAL A 106 -12.47 -1.10 -14.78
N ASP A 107 -13.57 -1.83 -14.95
CA ASP A 107 -14.31 -2.43 -13.84
C ASP A 107 -13.48 -3.50 -13.11
N VAL A 108 -12.77 -4.36 -13.84
CA VAL A 108 -11.88 -5.37 -13.23
C VAL A 108 -10.75 -4.70 -12.44
N THR A 109 -10.19 -3.62 -12.95
CA THR A 109 -9.14 -2.87 -12.25
C THR A 109 -9.68 -2.13 -11.03
N ALA A 110 -10.88 -1.56 -11.12
CA ALA A 110 -11.55 -0.93 -9.98
C ALA A 110 -11.84 -1.97 -8.89
N LEU A 111 -12.34 -3.16 -9.26
CA LEU A 111 -12.55 -4.29 -8.33
C LEU A 111 -11.23 -4.72 -7.67
N TYR A 112 -10.14 -4.84 -8.43
CA TYR A 112 -8.82 -5.12 -7.89
C TYR A 112 -8.37 -4.05 -6.88
N TRP A 113 -8.53 -2.77 -7.24
CA TRP A 113 -8.15 -1.66 -6.37
C TRP A 113 -8.94 -1.65 -5.06
N HIS A 114 -10.25 -1.87 -5.12
CA HIS A 114 -11.10 -1.96 -3.94
C HIS A 114 -10.76 -3.18 -3.07
N LEU A 115 -10.38 -4.31 -3.66
CA LEU A 115 -9.94 -5.48 -2.91
C LEU A 115 -8.67 -5.17 -2.10
N VAL A 116 -7.69 -4.50 -2.71
CA VAL A 116 -6.46 -4.08 -2.05
C VAL A 116 -6.76 -3.12 -0.89
N ASP A 117 -7.62 -2.11 -1.13
CA ASP A 117 -8.04 -1.16 -0.08
C ASP A 117 -8.74 -1.84 1.10
N LEU A 118 -9.65 -2.79 0.82
CA LEU A 118 -10.35 -3.56 1.83
C LEU A 118 -9.37 -4.35 2.71
N VAL A 119 -8.37 -5.02 2.12
CA VAL A 119 -7.34 -5.74 2.89
C VAL A 119 -6.59 -4.79 3.84
N TRP A 120 -6.32 -3.56 3.41
CA TRP A 120 -5.66 -2.56 4.26
C TRP A 120 -6.53 -2.12 5.44
N ILE A 121 -7.82 -1.93 5.22
CA ILE A 121 -8.79 -1.59 6.27
C ILE A 121 -8.81 -2.64 7.39
N TYR A 122 -8.55 -3.91 7.09
CA TYR A 122 -8.42 -4.97 8.12
C TYR A 122 -7.02 -5.06 8.73
N LEU A 123 -5.95 -4.88 7.94
CA LEU A 123 -4.58 -4.94 8.43
C LEU A 123 -4.27 -3.79 9.40
N PHE A 124 -4.81 -2.59 9.16
CA PHE A 124 -4.52 -1.43 9.99
C PHE A 124 -4.96 -1.62 11.45
N PRO A 125 -6.22 -1.95 11.79
CA PRO A 125 -6.61 -2.20 13.18
C PRO A 125 -5.89 -3.38 13.81
N LEU A 126 -5.69 -4.46 13.06
CA LEU A 126 -5.08 -5.68 13.59
C LEU A 126 -3.61 -5.48 14.00
N LEU A 127 -2.87 -4.62 13.31
CA LEU A 127 -1.45 -4.38 13.56
C LEU A 127 -1.16 -3.09 14.36
N TYR A 128 -2.09 -2.13 14.39
CA TYR A 128 -1.89 -0.82 15.05
C TYR A 128 -2.78 -0.60 16.28
N LEU A 129 -3.94 -1.26 16.41
CA LEU A 129 -4.89 -1.07 17.52
C LEU A 129 -4.97 -2.25 18.50
N ILE A 130 -4.47 -3.43 18.12
CA ILE A 130 -4.40 -4.65 18.95
C ILE A 130 -2.97 -4.87 19.44
#